data_AF-A0A354DMC6-F1
#
_entry.id   AF-A0A354DMC6-F1
#
_cell.length_a   1.000
_cell.length_b   1.000
_cell.length_c   1.000
_cell.angle_alpha   90.00
_cell.angle_beta   90.00
_cell.angle_gamma   90.00
#
_symmetry.space_group_name_H-M   'P 1'
#
loop_
_entity.id
_entity.type
_entity.pdbx_description
1 polymer ?
#
loop_
_entity_poly.entity_id
_entity_poly.type
_entity_poly.pdbx_seq_one_letter_code
_entity_poly.pdbx_strand_id
1 'polypeptide(L)'
;AGCQLVRVTVNSMEAAQAIKEIKKEIHIPLVSDIHFDYKLAIKAIENGIDKVRINPGNIGKRDKVEEVVKACKAYGVPIRIGVNAGSLEKHLLEKYGYPTAEAMVASALHHISILEELDFHEIIVSLKASNVPLAIEAYLKAAESFNYPLHLGITEAGTVFNGAIKSAAGLGSLLSRG
;
A
#
# COMPACT_ATOMS: atom_id res chain seq x y z
N ALA A 1 -11.73 -7.89 19.49
CA ALA A 1 -10.85 -6.85 18.90
C ALA A 1 -11.45 -6.11 17.69
N GLY A 2 -12.56 -6.55 17.05
CA GLY A 2 -13.32 -5.70 16.11
C GLY A 2 -12.66 -5.36 14.77
N CYS A 3 -11.57 -6.04 14.40
CA CYS A 3 -10.85 -5.79 13.14
C CYS A 3 -11.73 -6.15 11.93
N GLN A 4 -11.83 -5.24 10.95
CA GLN A 4 -12.67 -5.41 9.76
C GLN A 4 -11.91 -5.91 8.53
N LEU A 5 -10.58 -5.81 8.53
CA LEU A 5 -9.72 -6.25 7.43
C LEU A 5 -8.32 -6.54 7.98
N VAL A 6 -7.78 -7.71 7.66
CA VAL A 6 -6.48 -8.17 8.16
C VAL A 6 -5.47 -8.18 7.04
N ARG A 7 -4.23 -7.78 7.34
CA ARG A 7 -3.11 -7.88 6.42
C ARG A 7 -2.13 -8.95 6.90
N VAL A 8 -1.69 -9.79 5.98
CA VAL A 8 -0.68 -10.83 6.21
C VAL A 8 0.48 -10.66 5.24
N THR A 9 1.69 -10.89 5.73
CA THR A 9 2.88 -10.90 4.86
C THR A 9 2.87 -12.15 4.00
N VAL A 10 3.14 -11.99 2.70
CA VAL A 10 3.31 -13.10 1.76
C VAL A 10 4.70 -12.98 1.15
N ASN A 11 5.66 -13.67 1.77
CA ASN A 11 7.08 -13.61 1.44
C ASN A 11 7.63 -14.94 0.89
N SER A 12 6.79 -15.96 0.73
CA SER A 12 7.15 -17.25 0.14
C SER A 12 5.97 -17.88 -0.58
N MET A 13 6.25 -18.89 -1.41
CA MET A 13 5.20 -19.62 -2.15
C MET A 13 4.30 -20.39 -1.18
N GLU A 14 4.84 -20.94 -0.10
CA GLU A 14 4.09 -21.62 0.95
C GLU A 14 3.11 -20.65 1.63
N ALA A 15 3.54 -19.42 1.92
CA ALA A 15 2.66 -18.37 2.46
C ALA A 15 1.54 -18.01 1.48
N ALA A 16 1.85 -17.92 0.18
CA ALA A 16 0.84 -17.66 -0.85
C ALA A 16 -0.17 -18.81 -0.98
N GLN A 17 0.28 -20.05 -0.83
CA GLN A 17 -0.57 -21.26 -0.83
C GLN A 17 -1.46 -21.35 0.40
N ALA A 18 -0.95 -20.96 1.57
CA ALA A 18 -1.68 -21.01 2.83
C ALA A 18 -2.93 -20.11 2.84
N ILE A 19 -2.98 -19.06 2.00
CA ILE A 19 -4.15 -18.17 1.87
C ILE A 19 -5.44 -18.96 1.64
N LYS A 20 -5.39 -20.01 0.82
CA LYS A 20 -6.57 -20.82 0.49
C LYS A 20 -7.17 -21.48 1.73
N GLU A 21 -6.32 -22.03 2.59
CA GLU A 21 -6.78 -22.68 3.82
C GLU A 21 -7.23 -21.64 4.86
N ILE A 22 -6.49 -20.54 5.00
CA ILE A 22 -6.89 -19.42 5.89
C ILE A 22 -8.28 -18.89 5.51
N LYS A 23 -8.54 -18.68 4.22
CA LYS A 23 -9.81 -18.14 3.71
C LYS A 23 -11.01 -19.06 3.95
N LYS A 24 -10.82 -20.36 4.18
CA LYS A 24 -11.90 -21.28 4.58
C LYS A 24 -12.33 -21.09 6.04
N GLU A 25 -11.40 -20.67 6.88
CA GLU A 25 -11.58 -20.57 8.33
C GLU A 25 -11.98 -19.14 8.79
N ILE A 26 -11.91 -18.14 7.90
CA ILE A 26 -12.19 -16.74 8.23
C ILE A 26 -13.23 -16.10 7.29
N HIS A 27 -13.93 -15.09 7.82
CA HIS A 27 -14.90 -14.30 7.05
C HIS A 27 -14.41 -12.87 6.76
N ILE A 28 -13.44 -12.38 7.53
CA ILE A 28 -12.90 -11.02 7.35
C ILE A 28 -11.99 -10.96 6.11
N PRO A 29 -12.03 -9.88 5.32
CA PRO A 29 -11.14 -9.69 4.18
C PRO A 29 -9.66 -9.74 4.58
N LEU A 30 -8.87 -10.37 3.72
CA LEU A 30 -7.44 -10.59 3.87
C LEU A 30 -6.66 -9.83 2.79
N VAL A 31 -5.59 -9.16 3.21
CA VAL A 31 -4.71 -8.39 2.33
C VAL A 31 -3.32 -9.02 2.34
N SER A 32 -2.79 -9.36 1.18
CA SER A 32 -1.41 -9.82 1.07
C SER A 32 -0.44 -8.65 0.99
N ASP A 33 0.61 -8.64 1.80
CA ASP A 33 1.72 -7.70 1.71
C ASP A 33 2.90 -8.31 0.96
N ILE A 34 3.14 -7.84 -0.26
CA ILE A 34 4.12 -8.39 -1.19
C ILE A 34 5.03 -7.26 -1.66
N HIS A 35 6.34 -7.50 -1.64
CA HIS A 35 7.33 -6.46 -1.90
C HIS A 35 7.87 -6.47 -3.33
N PHE A 36 8.19 -7.65 -3.88
CA PHE A 36 8.95 -7.75 -5.14
C PHE A 36 8.49 -8.88 -6.08
N ASP A 37 8.03 -10.02 -5.57
CA ASP A 37 7.79 -11.20 -6.40
C ASP A 37 6.34 -11.25 -6.93
N TYR A 38 6.20 -10.99 -8.23
CA TYR A 38 4.93 -11.05 -8.95
C TYR A 38 4.26 -12.43 -8.89
N LYS A 39 5.04 -13.52 -8.81
CA LYS A 39 4.49 -14.90 -8.74
C LYS A 39 3.75 -15.13 -7.43
N LEU A 40 4.25 -14.52 -6.33
CA LEU A 40 3.55 -14.56 -5.05
C LEU A 40 2.24 -13.81 -5.10
N ALA A 41 2.19 -12.68 -5.82
CA ALA A 41 0.96 -11.90 -6.00
C ALA A 41 -0.08 -12.69 -6.79
N ILE A 42 0.30 -13.25 -7.93
CA ILE A 42 -0.59 -14.08 -8.75
C ILE A 42 -1.09 -15.28 -7.94
N LYS A 43 -0.20 -16.01 -7.25
CA LYS A 43 -0.61 -17.15 -6.44
C LYS A 43 -1.55 -16.76 -5.29
N ALA A 44 -1.32 -15.62 -4.65
CA ALA A 44 -2.22 -15.11 -3.61
C ALA A 44 -3.60 -14.79 -4.16
N ILE A 45 -3.68 -14.19 -5.35
CA ILE A 45 -4.93 -13.90 -6.08
C ILE A 45 -5.68 -15.19 -6.42
N GLU A 46 -4.99 -16.16 -7.03
CA GLU A 46 -5.57 -17.47 -7.36
C GLU A 46 -6.11 -18.22 -6.13
N ASN A 47 -5.54 -17.98 -4.96
CA ASN A 47 -5.95 -18.59 -3.68
C ASN A 47 -7.01 -17.78 -2.92
N GLY A 48 -7.53 -16.70 -3.50
CA GLY A 48 -8.67 -15.96 -2.97
C GLY A 48 -8.32 -14.84 -1.99
N ILE A 49 -7.15 -14.20 -2.14
CA ILE A 49 -6.86 -12.95 -1.41
C ILE A 49 -7.84 -11.84 -1.83
N ASP A 50 -8.28 -11.00 -0.90
CA ASP A 50 -9.28 -9.96 -1.17
C ASP A 50 -8.67 -8.62 -1.60
N LYS A 51 -7.37 -8.41 -1.38
CA LYS A 51 -6.61 -7.24 -1.83
C LYS A 51 -5.12 -7.54 -1.83
N VAL A 52 -4.38 -6.99 -2.78
CA VAL A 52 -2.91 -7.06 -2.78
C VAL A 52 -2.32 -5.70 -2.43
N ARG A 53 -1.34 -5.64 -1.51
CA ARG A 53 -0.46 -4.47 -1.34
C ARG A 53 0.80 -4.75 -2.14
N ILE A 54 1.02 -3.98 -3.20
CA ILE A 54 2.25 -3.96 -3.98
C ILE A 54 2.57 -2.53 -4.41
N ASN A 55 3.85 -2.27 -4.69
CA ASN A 55 4.29 -1.07 -5.39
C ASN A 55 4.71 -1.49 -6.80
N PRO A 56 3.96 -1.13 -7.86
CA PRO A 56 4.23 -1.57 -9.24
C PRO A 56 5.68 -1.37 -9.70
N GLY A 57 6.30 -0.24 -9.34
CA GLY A 57 7.70 0.03 -9.70
C GLY A 57 8.73 -0.92 -9.06
N ASN A 58 8.34 -1.69 -8.03
CA ASN A 58 9.21 -2.64 -7.33
C ASN A 58 9.01 -4.10 -7.76
N ILE A 59 7.93 -4.42 -8.51
CA ILE A 59 7.60 -5.79 -8.93
C ILE A 59 8.53 -6.29 -10.06
N GLY A 60 9.15 -5.37 -10.79
CA GLY A 60 10.15 -5.65 -11.80
C GLY A 60 9.79 -5.03 -13.15
N LYS A 61 10.04 -5.79 -14.23
CA LYS A 61 9.75 -5.34 -15.59
C LYS A 61 8.24 -5.20 -15.83
N ARG A 62 7.88 -4.40 -16.84
CA ARG A 62 6.49 -4.07 -17.19
C ARG A 62 5.61 -5.30 -17.44
N ASP A 63 6.14 -6.30 -18.13
CA ASP A 63 5.49 -7.59 -18.39
C ASP A 63 5.00 -8.29 -17.11
N LYS A 64 5.82 -8.28 -16.05
CA LYS A 64 5.45 -8.87 -14.75
C LYS A 64 4.32 -8.09 -14.06
N VAL A 65 4.34 -6.77 -14.16
CA VAL A 65 3.26 -5.92 -13.62
C VAL A 65 1.97 -6.19 -14.38
N GLU A 66 2.04 -6.31 -15.71
CA GLU A 66 0.90 -6.67 -16.55
C GLU A 66 0.28 -8.01 -16.17
N GLU A 67 1.08 -9.03 -15.86
CA GLU A 67 0.57 -10.32 -15.40
C GLU A 67 -0.19 -10.18 -14.07
N VAL A 68 0.31 -9.40 -13.11
CA VAL A 68 -0.39 -9.15 -11.85
C VAL A 68 -1.67 -8.37 -12.07
N VAL A 69 -1.65 -7.32 -12.90
CA VAL A 69 -2.85 -6.53 -13.23
C VAL A 69 -3.90 -7.40 -13.92
N LYS A 70 -3.50 -8.27 -14.85
CA LYS A 70 -4.41 -9.23 -15.50
C LYS A 70 -5.07 -10.15 -14.47
N ALA A 71 -4.30 -10.69 -13.52
CA ALA A 71 -4.85 -11.51 -12.43
C ALA A 71 -5.81 -10.69 -11.55
N CYS A 72 -5.43 -9.47 -11.14
CA CYS A 72 -6.31 -8.60 -10.36
C CYS A 72 -7.63 -8.30 -11.08
N LYS A 73 -7.59 -7.96 -12.38
CA LYS A 73 -8.80 -7.73 -13.20
C LYS A 73 -9.67 -8.98 -13.30
N ALA A 74 -9.07 -10.14 -13.56
CA ALA A 74 -9.81 -11.39 -13.73
C ALA A 74 -10.53 -11.84 -12.45
N TYR A 75 -9.94 -11.57 -11.28
CA TYR A 75 -10.48 -11.99 -9.98
C TYR A 75 -11.18 -10.86 -9.21
N GLY A 76 -11.22 -9.63 -9.75
CA GLY A 76 -11.80 -8.47 -9.08
C GLY A 76 -11.06 -8.05 -7.80
N VAL A 77 -9.73 -8.20 -7.77
CA VAL A 77 -8.90 -7.92 -6.58
C VAL A 77 -8.27 -6.52 -6.69
N PRO A 78 -8.57 -5.57 -5.78
CA PRO A 78 -7.97 -4.25 -5.79
C PRO A 78 -6.48 -4.28 -5.40
N ILE A 79 -5.75 -3.23 -5.79
CA ILE A 79 -4.34 -3.02 -5.46
C ILE A 79 -4.20 -1.84 -4.48
N ARG A 80 -3.46 -2.03 -3.40
CA ARG A 80 -3.00 -0.94 -2.54
C ARG A 80 -1.54 -0.58 -2.82
N ILE A 81 -1.31 0.63 -3.31
CA ILE A 81 0.02 1.25 -3.39
C ILE A 81 0.40 1.79 -2.01
N GLY A 82 1.60 1.49 -1.52
CA GLY A 82 2.07 1.94 -0.21
C GLY A 82 3.44 2.57 -0.26
N VAL A 83 3.48 3.90 -0.24
CA VAL A 83 4.70 4.71 -0.17
C VAL A 83 5.06 4.96 1.28
N ASN A 84 6.33 4.74 1.63
CA ASN A 84 6.86 5.05 2.97
C ASN A 84 8.03 6.03 2.84
N ALA A 85 8.07 7.06 3.68
CA ALA A 85 9.14 8.06 3.67
C ALA A 85 10.55 7.45 3.81
N GLY A 86 10.70 6.42 4.64
CA GLY A 86 11.97 5.74 4.89
C GLY A 86 12.46 4.82 3.78
N SER A 87 11.64 4.57 2.75
CA SER A 87 11.96 3.66 1.64
C SER A 87 11.63 4.27 0.27
N LEU A 88 11.75 5.59 0.15
CA LEU A 88 11.58 6.29 -1.13
C LEU A 88 12.67 5.88 -2.13
N GLU A 89 12.31 5.92 -3.40
CA GLU A 89 13.17 5.60 -4.53
C GLU A 89 14.36 6.59 -4.58
N LYS A 90 15.56 6.07 -4.88
CA LYS A 90 16.80 6.86 -4.87
C LYS A 90 16.74 8.11 -5.73
N HIS A 91 16.16 8.03 -6.93
CA HIS A 91 16.06 9.17 -7.84
C HIS A 91 15.17 10.31 -7.28
N LEU A 92 14.18 9.99 -6.43
CA LEU A 92 13.39 11.01 -5.74
C LEU A 92 14.19 11.64 -4.61
N LEU A 93 14.94 10.84 -3.85
CA LEU A 93 15.84 11.36 -2.82
C LEU A 93 16.94 12.25 -3.43
N GLU A 94 17.47 11.90 -4.60
CA GLU A 94 18.45 12.72 -5.33
C GLU A 94 17.82 14.04 -5.82
N LYS A 95 16.57 14.01 -6.29
CA LYS A 95 15.85 15.19 -6.77
C LYS A 95 15.44 16.16 -5.64
N TYR A 96 14.96 15.63 -4.52
CA TYR A 96 14.40 16.42 -3.41
C TYR A 96 15.37 16.59 -2.23
N GLY A 97 16.50 15.90 -2.23
CA GLY A 97 17.54 15.91 -1.18
C GLY A 97 17.21 15.06 0.06
N TYR A 98 15.95 15.07 0.50
CA TYR A 98 15.47 14.29 1.64
C TYR A 98 14.00 13.88 1.43
N PRO A 99 13.44 12.96 2.25
CA PRO A 99 12.02 12.62 2.18
C PRO A 99 11.12 13.84 2.46
N THR A 100 10.44 14.34 1.42
CA THR A 100 9.43 15.40 1.51
C THR A 100 8.04 14.87 1.15
N ALA A 101 7.00 15.63 1.47
CA ALA A 101 5.64 15.30 1.09
C ALA A 101 5.50 15.24 -0.45
N GLU A 102 6.15 16.15 -1.18
CA GLU A 102 6.21 16.16 -2.64
C GLU A 102 6.88 14.90 -3.21
N ALA A 103 7.98 14.46 -2.59
CA ALA A 103 8.66 13.24 -3.02
C ALA A 103 7.76 12.01 -2.82
N MET A 104 7.04 11.94 -1.69
CA MET A 104 6.11 10.85 -1.42
C MET A 104 4.91 10.83 -2.38
N VAL A 105 4.32 12.00 -2.68
CA VAL A 105 3.24 12.11 -3.66
C VAL A 105 3.73 11.79 -5.07
N ALA A 106 4.94 12.22 -5.44
CA ALA A 106 5.53 11.89 -6.73
C ALA A 106 5.73 10.37 -6.92
N SER A 107 6.20 9.67 -5.88
CA SER A 107 6.29 8.20 -5.88
C SER A 107 4.91 7.55 -6.05
N ALA A 108 3.90 8.04 -5.32
CA ALA A 108 2.55 7.53 -5.42
C ALA A 108 1.97 7.71 -6.83
N LEU A 109 2.08 8.91 -7.40
CA LEU A 109 1.62 9.22 -8.76
C LEU A 109 2.33 8.38 -9.82
N HIS A 110 3.63 8.13 -9.67
CA HIS A 110 4.37 7.25 -10.58
C HIS A 110 3.83 5.82 -10.55
N HIS A 111 3.54 5.28 -9.37
CA HIS A 111 2.97 3.94 -9.24
C HIS A 111 1.52 3.88 -9.73
N ILE A 112 0.73 4.93 -9.51
CA ILE A 112 -0.63 5.07 -10.03
C ILE A 112 -0.59 5.05 -11.56
N SER A 113 0.28 5.84 -12.19
CA SER A 113 0.34 5.95 -13.65
C SER A 113 0.65 4.62 -14.32
N ILE A 114 1.50 3.78 -13.71
CA ILE A 114 1.78 2.42 -14.21
C ILE A 114 0.51 1.57 -14.27
N LEU A 115 -0.37 1.68 -13.26
CA LEU A 115 -1.63 0.93 -13.23
C LEU A 115 -2.67 1.52 -14.19
N GLU A 116 -2.76 2.85 -14.28
CA GLU A 116 -3.66 3.55 -15.19
C GLU A 116 -3.29 3.31 -16.67
N GLU A 117 -2.01 3.25 -17.01
CA GLU A 117 -1.54 2.85 -18.34
C GLU A 117 -1.95 1.42 -18.72
N LEU A 118 -2.27 0.59 -17.73
CA LEU A 118 -2.79 -0.78 -17.89
C LEU A 118 -4.31 -0.84 -17.70
N ASP A 119 -4.98 0.33 -17.70
CA ASP A 119 -6.43 0.49 -17.57
C ASP A 119 -6.96 -0.12 -16.25
N PHE A 120 -6.17 -0.02 -15.17
CA PHE A 120 -6.54 -0.54 -13.85
C PHE A 120 -6.77 0.61 -12.86
N HIS A 121 -7.99 0.69 -12.32
CA HIS A 121 -8.42 1.80 -11.47
C HIS A 121 -8.92 1.38 -10.07
N GLU A 122 -8.89 0.08 -9.74
CA GLU A 122 -9.25 -0.42 -8.41
C GLU A 122 -8.08 -0.24 -7.42
N ILE A 123 -7.76 1.02 -7.14
CA ILE A 123 -6.55 1.45 -6.43
C ILE A 123 -6.89 2.06 -5.07
N ILE A 124 -6.09 1.72 -4.06
CA ILE A 124 -6.03 2.38 -2.75
C ILE A 124 -4.60 2.88 -2.54
N VAL A 125 -4.40 4.04 -1.92
CA VAL A 125 -3.06 4.61 -1.72
C VAL A 125 -2.78 4.86 -0.24
N SER A 126 -1.54 4.67 0.21
CA SER A 126 -1.10 5.10 1.54
C SER A 126 0.26 5.78 1.46
N LEU A 127 0.43 6.87 2.21
CA LEU A 127 1.66 7.66 2.31
C LEU A 127 2.09 7.73 3.78
N LYS A 128 2.95 6.83 4.22
CA LYS A 128 3.30 6.71 5.65
C LYS A 128 4.64 7.34 5.96
N ALA A 129 4.67 8.16 6.99
CA ALA A 129 5.90 8.69 7.56
C ALA A 129 5.91 8.49 9.08
N SER A 130 7.10 8.43 9.67
CA SER A 130 7.27 8.38 11.12
C SER A 130 7.27 9.78 11.73
N ASN A 131 7.61 10.83 10.98
CA ASN A 131 7.41 12.21 11.39
C ASN A 131 5.93 12.61 11.17
N VAL A 132 5.23 13.05 12.23
CA VAL A 132 3.79 13.35 12.17
C VAL A 132 3.46 14.53 11.26
N PRO A 133 4.14 15.70 11.37
CA PRO A 133 3.95 16.80 10.42
C PRO A 133 4.09 16.37 8.95
N LEU A 134 5.15 15.62 8.63
CA LEU A 134 5.37 15.11 7.27
C LEU A 134 4.25 14.17 6.82
N ALA A 135 3.79 13.27 7.69
CA ALA A 135 2.68 12.37 7.36
C ALA A 135 1.41 13.17 7.05
N ILE A 136 1.08 14.17 7.87
CA ILE A 136 -0.08 15.03 7.65
C ILE A 136 0.03 15.74 6.30
N GLU A 137 1.17 16.39 6.05
CA GLU A 137 1.41 17.12 4.81
C GLU A 137 1.30 16.22 3.57
N ALA A 138 1.90 15.01 3.62
CA ALA A 138 1.85 14.05 2.54
C ALA A 138 0.42 13.59 2.21
N TYR A 139 -0.41 13.30 3.23
CA TYR A 139 -1.81 12.91 2.99
C TYR A 139 -2.66 14.07 2.47
N LEU A 140 -2.44 15.31 2.94
CA LEU A 140 -3.17 16.47 2.42
C LEU A 140 -2.84 16.73 0.95
N LYS A 141 -1.55 16.73 0.59
CA LYS A 141 -1.14 16.87 -0.81
C LYS A 141 -1.64 15.70 -1.66
N ALA A 142 -1.66 14.48 -1.14
CA ALA A 142 -2.19 13.31 -1.85
C ALA A 142 -3.69 13.47 -2.16
N ALA A 143 -4.48 13.92 -1.18
CA ALA A 143 -5.92 14.17 -1.36
C ALA A 143 -6.22 15.25 -2.41
N GLU A 144 -5.31 16.22 -2.60
CA GLU A 144 -5.40 17.22 -3.66
C GLU A 144 -4.90 16.72 -5.03
N SER A 145 -4.12 15.62 -5.05
CA SER A 145 -3.43 15.14 -6.26
C SER A 145 -4.17 14.05 -7.02
N PHE A 146 -4.99 13.24 -6.33
CA PHE A 146 -5.76 12.15 -6.94
C PHE A 146 -7.00 11.79 -6.09
N ASN A 147 -7.96 11.07 -6.69
CA ASN A 147 -9.25 10.74 -6.07
C ASN A 147 -9.37 9.29 -5.56
N TYR A 148 -8.28 8.53 -5.51
CA TYR A 148 -8.28 7.18 -4.95
C TYR A 148 -8.38 7.19 -3.41
N PRO A 149 -9.07 6.20 -2.79
CA PRO A 149 -9.17 6.11 -1.34
C PRO A 149 -7.80 6.06 -0.64
N LEU A 150 -7.69 6.78 0.48
CA LEU A 150 -6.47 6.85 1.27
C LEU A 150 -6.54 5.90 2.48
N HIS A 151 -5.59 4.97 2.58
CA HIS A 151 -5.37 4.17 3.78
C HIS A 151 -4.41 4.91 4.73
N LEU A 152 -4.96 5.58 5.74
CA LEU A 152 -4.19 6.39 6.68
C LEU A 152 -3.31 5.55 7.62
N GLY A 153 -2.22 6.13 8.09
CA GLY A 153 -1.34 5.50 9.08
C GLY A 153 -0.05 6.26 9.32
N ILE A 154 0.42 6.22 10.57
CA ILE A 154 1.76 6.66 10.99
C ILE A 154 2.63 5.41 11.15
N THR A 155 3.84 5.40 10.59
CA THR A 155 4.78 4.27 10.75
C THR A 155 5.71 4.51 11.94
N GLU A 156 6.31 3.44 12.47
CA GLU A 156 7.31 3.49 13.56
C GLU A 156 6.85 4.40 14.71
N ALA A 157 5.67 4.09 15.24
CA ALA A 157 5.02 4.94 16.23
C ALA A 157 5.74 4.93 17.59
N GLY A 158 6.56 3.91 17.86
CA GLY A 158 7.35 3.76 19.09
C GLY A 158 6.75 2.74 20.05
N THR A 159 7.06 2.89 21.35
CA THR A 159 6.49 2.08 22.43
C THR A 159 4.96 2.22 22.50
N VAL A 160 4.27 1.33 23.21
CA VAL A 160 2.79 1.34 23.29
C VAL A 160 2.23 2.73 23.63
N PHE A 161 2.77 3.38 24.66
CA PHE A 161 2.30 4.70 25.10
C PHE A 161 2.60 5.81 24.08
N ASN A 162 3.87 5.95 23.67
CA ASN A 162 4.27 6.98 22.72
C ASN A 162 3.62 6.79 21.35
N GLY A 163 3.48 5.53 20.92
CA GLY A 163 2.84 5.15 19.67
C GLY A 163 1.35 5.45 19.66
N ALA A 164 0.65 5.25 20.79
CA ALA A 164 -0.75 5.65 20.93
C ALA A 164 -0.92 7.17 20.79
N ILE A 165 -0.12 7.97 21.51
CA ILE A 165 -0.16 9.44 21.44
C ILE A 165 0.14 9.94 20.02
N LYS A 166 1.24 9.45 19.44
CA LYS A 166 1.71 9.87 18.13
C LYS A 166 0.72 9.52 17.02
N SER A 167 0.15 8.32 17.07
CA SER A 167 -0.87 7.88 16.12
C SER A 167 -2.17 8.67 16.29
N ALA A 168 -2.62 8.89 17.53
CA ALA A 168 -3.82 9.68 17.82
C ALA A 168 -3.68 11.12 17.33
N ALA A 169 -2.54 11.77 17.58
CA ALA A 169 -2.29 13.14 17.12
C ALA A 169 -2.28 13.24 15.58
N GLY A 170 -1.56 12.34 14.90
CA GLY A 170 -1.49 12.36 13.44
C GLY A 170 -2.79 11.99 12.75
N LEU A 171 -3.42 10.88 13.15
CA LEU A 171 -4.66 10.41 12.55
C LEU A 171 -5.84 11.31 12.90
N GLY A 172 -5.94 11.80 14.14
CA GLY A 172 -7.00 12.74 14.54
C GLY A 172 -6.95 14.04 13.75
N SER A 173 -5.75 14.55 13.44
CA SER A 173 -5.58 15.74 12.59
C SER A 173 -5.96 15.50 11.12
N LEU A 174 -5.85 14.28 10.62
CA LEU A 174 -6.23 13.94 9.25
C LEU A 174 -7.73 13.70 9.15
N LEU A 175 -8.27 12.86 10.02
CA LEU A 175 -9.70 12.51 10.06
C LEU A 175 -10.60 13.73 10.29
N SER A 176 -10.12 14.77 10.97
CA SER A 176 -10.87 16.02 11.15
C SER A 176 -11.00 16.86 9.87
N ARG A 177 -10.30 16.49 8.80
CA ARG A 177 -10.27 17.19 7.50
C ARG A 177 -11.05 16.47 6.40
N GLY A 178 -11.75 15.38 6.74
CA GLY A 178 -12.44 14.50 5.79
C GLY A 178 -11.62 13.28 5.39
#